data_AF-A0A968B957-F1
#
_entry.id   AF-A0A968B957-F1
#
_cell.length_a   1.000
_cell.length_b   1.000
_cell.length_c   1.000
_cell.angle_alpha   90.00
_cell.angle_beta   90.00
_cell.angle_gamma   90.00
#
_symmetry.space_group_name_H-M   'P 1'
#
loop_
_entity.id
_entity.type
_entity.pdbx_description
1 polymer ?
#
loop_
_entity_poly.entity_id
_entity_poly.type
_entity_poly.pdbx_seq_one_letter_code
_entity_poly.pdbx_strand_id
1 'polypeptide(L)'
;MMGPPVHHWAERFMLIPTSWHLWQFISYAFLHGGLLHIIGNMYFLYLFGNNVNDKLGHAGYVCLYLGGAIFAGIGHTLLHANPVLGASGAVAAITGAYLALFPQTLITVLYWFFFIGTMELLALYFILFKLIFWDNIVEPAFSPAAVAYDAHIAGYAFGIATILALLATGLITGSSLDLWAMLKRWNRRRQYRDAVSSGYDPFTGRTTTKQVRVKEVKKTAAEKQQEEKITQLRNEIASRISQRNLPAAAKVYLELMELDREQILSRQYLLDIANQLASDNKPSHAAQAYEQFLTHYGSYEYVEQVELMLGILYSRYLQNSELAIKHLQTAANKLSDPGQLKMCQDELAKLQG
;
A
#
# COMPACT_ATOMS: atom_id res chain seq x y z
N MET A 1 17.87 -8.28 38.36
CA MET A 1 17.09 -9.15 39.27
C MET A 1 17.11 -10.54 38.67
N MET A 2 17.68 -11.53 39.37
CA MET A 2 17.52 -12.93 38.97
C MET A 2 16.03 -13.27 39.06
N GLY A 3 15.48 -13.88 38.01
CA GLY A 3 14.10 -14.37 38.03
C GLY A 3 13.86 -15.35 39.18
N PRO A 4 12.60 -15.77 39.42
CA PRO A 4 12.31 -16.79 40.42
C PRO A 4 13.20 -18.02 40.19
N PRO A 5 13.67 -18.69 41.25
CA PRO A 5 14.56 -19.83 41.12
C PRO A 5 13.89 -20.91 40.26
N VAL A 6 14.57 -21.32 39.20
CA VAL A 6 14.12 -22.42 38.36
C VAL A 6 14.09 -23.68 39.21
N HIS A 7 12.99 -24.42 39.19
CA HIS A 7 12.93 -25.69 39.91
C HIS A 7 13.95 -26.67 39.31
N HIS A 8 14.74 -27.34 40.15
CA HIS A 8 15.79 -28.28 39.70
C HIS A 8 15.31 -29.36 38.72
N TRP A 9 14.05 -29.79 38.81
CA TRP A 9 13.50 -30.76 37.86
C TRP A 9 13.39 -30.20 36.43
N ALA A 10 13.18 -28.89 36.28
CA ALA A 10 13.01 -28.23 34.98
C ALA A 10 14.35 -28.05 34.26
N GLU A 11 15.46 -27.88 34.99
CA GLU A 11 16.81 -27.71 34.44
C GLU A 11 17.18 -28.85 33.46
N ARG A 12 16.74 -30.08 33.74
CA ARG A 12 16.98 -31.24 32.87
C ARG A 12 16.34 -31.11 31.48
N PHE A 13 15.22 -30.39 31.39
CA PHE A 13 14.43 -30.24 30.18
C PHE A 13 14.68 -28.90 29.45
N MET A 14 15.38 -27.97 30.09
CA MET A 14 15.85 -26.73 29.46
C MET A 14 16.91 -27.03 28.40
N LEU A 15 17.01 -26.18 27.39
CA LEU A 15 18.09 -26.24 26.43
C LEU A 15 19.28 -25.48 26.99
N ILE A 16 20.35 -26.21 27.28
CA ILE A 16 21.60 -25.68 27.85
C ILE A 16 22.67 -25.66 26.75
N PRO A 17 23.00 -24.50 26.17
CA PRO A 17 23.91 -24.44 25.01
C PRO A 17 25.29 -25.03 25.24
N THR A 18 25.80 -24.98 26.48
CA THR A 18 27.13 -25.49 26.85
C THR A 18 27.18 -27.00 27.05
N SER A 19 26.03 -27.66 27.26
CA SER A 19 25.96 -29.11 27.55
C SER A 19 24.61 -29.67 27.12
N TRP A 20 24.26 -29.51 25.85
CA TRP A 20 22.97 -29.90 25.32
C TRP A 20 22.86 -31.42 25.07
N HIS A 21 21.63 -31.90 25.13
CA HIS A 21 21.23 -33.22 24.66
C HIS A 21 20.15 -33.12 23.58
N LEU A 22 20.06 -34.10 22.67
CA LEU A 22 19.14 -34.03 21.52
C LEU A 22 17.67 -33.82 21.91
N TRP A 23 17.20 -34.44 22.99
CA TRP A 23 15.83 -34.26 23.45
C TRP A 23 15.53 -32.83 23.95
N GLN A 24 16.56 -32.08 24.36
CA GLN A 24 16.40 -30.71 24.86
C GLN A 24 15.99 -29.72 23.77
N PHE A 25 16.27 -30.02 22.49
CA PHE A 25 15.77 -29.22 21.36
C PHE A 25 14.26 -29.34 21.15
N ILE A 26 13.60 -30.24 21.87
CA ILE A 26 12.14 -30.40 21.86
C ILE A 26 11.58 -30.06 23.25
N SER A 27 12.15 -30.63 24.32
CA SER A 27 11.57 -30.51 25.66
C SER A 27 11.52 -29.06 26.18
N TYR A 28 12.50 -28.22 25.80
CA TYR A 28 12.56 -26.84 26.28
C TYR A 28 11.36 -26.01 25.83
N ALA A 29 10.75 -26.35 24.68
CA ALA A 29 9.60 -25.65 24.13
C ALA A 29 8.32 -25.85 24.96
N PHE A 30 8.27 -26.87 25.81
CA PHE A 30 7.12 -27.15 26.68
C PHE A 30 7.24 -26.53 28.07
N LEU A 31 8.43 -26.06 28.43
CA LEU A 31 8.68 -25.36 29.69
C LEU A 31 8.33 -23.87 29.56
N HIS A 32 7.80 -23.27 30.63
CA HIS A 32 7.43 -21.85 30.65
C HIS A 32 7.88 -21.20 31.96
N GLY A 33 8.42 -19.99 31.86
CA GLY A 33 9.00 -19.24 33.00
C GLY A 33 7.97 -18.53 33.88
N GLY A 34 6.68 -18.76 33.66
CA GLY A 34 5.59 -18.14 34.42
C GLY A 34 4.25 -18.17 33.68
N LEU A 35 3.19 -17.77 34.39
CA LEU A 35 1.81 -17.81 33.87
C LEU A 35 1.59 -16.88 32.67
N LEU A 36 2.13 -15.67 32.71
CA LEU A 36 2.02 -14.72 31.59
C LEU A 36 2.74 -15.23 30.33
N HIS A 37 3.87 -15.93 30.50
CA HIS A 37 4.64 -16.49 29.38
C HIS A 37 3.84 -17.59 28.66
N ILE A 38 3.22 -18.54 29.40
CA ILE A 38 2.38 -19.57 28.78
C ILE A 38 1.12 -18.97 28.15
N ILE A 39 0.44 -18.03 28.82
CA ILE A 39 -0.75 -17.38 28.26
C ILE A 39 -0.41 -16.66 26.96
N GLY A 40 0.70 -15.92 26.91
CA GLY A 40 1.16 -15.23 25.70
C GLY A 40 1.41 -16.20 24.55
N ASN A 41 2.13 -17.30 24.79
CA ASN A 41 2.38 -18.32 23.77
C ASN A 41 1.08 -18.96 23.27
N MET A 42 0.16 -19.30 24.17
CA MET A 42 -1.11 -19.90 23.79
C MET A 42 -2.01 -18.91 23.04
N TYR A 43 -1.99 -17.62 23.39
CA TYR A 43 -2.73 -16.59 22.69
C TYR A 43 -2.28 -16.46 21.23
N PHE A 44 -0.97 -16.40 20.97
CA PHE A 44 -0.46 -16.33 19.60
C PHE A 44 -0.66 -17.63 18.82
N LEU A 45 -0.59 -18.80 19.47
CA LEU A 45 -0.97 -20.06 18.84
C LEU A 45 -2.46 -20.10 18.50
N TYR A 46 -3.33 -19.57 19.36
CA TYR A 46 -4.75 -19.48 19.06
C TYR A 46 -5.02 -18.55 17.87
N LEU A 47 -4.36 -17.38 17.86
CA LEU A 47 -4.56 -16.37 16.83
C LEU A 47 -4.08 -16.83 15.43
N PHE A 48 -2.94 -17.50 15.36
CA PHE A 48 -2.30 -17.87 14.08
C PHE A 48 -2.37 -19.35 13.75
N GLY A 49 -2.35 -20.21 14.77
CA GLY A 49 -2.16 -21.65 14.61
C GLY A 49 -3.33 -22.34 13.92
N ASN A 50 -4.57 -21.94 14.18
CA ASN A 50 -5.76 -22.55 13.58
C ASN A 50 -5.72 -22.48 12.05
N ASN A 51 -5.50 -21.29 11.48
CA ASN A 51 -5.45 -21.11 10.02
C ASN A 51 -4.27 -21.86 9.38
N VAL A 52 -3.15 -21.98 10.08
CA VAL A 52 -1.98 -22.75 9.60
C VAL A 52 -2.28 -24.25 9.65
N ASN A 53 -2.91 -24.72 10.73
CA ASN A 53 -3.34 -26.11 10.88
C ASN A 53 -4.35 -26.50 9.81
N ASP A 54 -5.34 -25.65 9.52
CA ASP A 54 -6.34 -25.92 8.47
C ASP A 54 -5.69 -26.04 7.09
N LYS A 55 -4.58 -25.34 6.86
CA LYS A 55 -3.85 -25.39 5.60
C LYS A 55 -2.89 -26.57 5.46
N LEU A 56 -2.26 -26.99 6.55
CA LEU A 56 -1.25 -28.07 6.57
C LEU A 56 -1.82 -29.43 7.01
N GLY A 57 -3.00 -29.45 7.62
CA GLY A 57 -3.52 -30.58 8.39
C GLY A 57 -2.79 -30.77 9.73
N HIS A 58 -3.39 -31.58 10.60
CA HIS A 58 -2.90 -31.79 11.98
C HIS A 58 -1.45 -32.30 12.04
N ALA A 59 -1.09 -33.28 11.20
CA ALA A 59 0.27 -33.82 11.18
C ALA A 59 1.30 -32.78 10.70
N GLY A 60 0.99 -32.06 9.61
CA GLY A 60 1.87 -31.01 9.08
C GLY A 60 2.07 -29.87 10.08
N TYR A 61 1.01 -29.48 10.79
CA TYR A 61 1.08 -28.47 11.85
C TYR A 61 2.00 -28.89 13.00
N VAL A 62 1.87 -30.12 13.50
CA VAL A 62 2.73 -30.64 14.58
C VAL A 62 4.17 -30.72 14.13
N CYS A 63 4.44 -31.21 12.91
CA CYS A 63 5.79 -31.24 12.34
C CYS A 63 6.40 -29.84 12.21
N LEU A 64 5.61 -28.86 11.76
CA LEU A 64 6.04 -27.47 11.65
C LEU A 64 6.36 -26.87 13.03
N TYR A 65 5.52 -27.12 14.04
CA TYR A 65 5.74 -26.63 15.40
C TYR A 65 7.02 -27.22 16.02
N LEU A 66 7.18 -28.55 15.97
CA LEU A 66 8.35 -29.23 16.51
C LEU A 66 9.62 -28.89 15.73
N GLY A 67 9.55 -28.80 14.40
CA GLY A 67 10.65 -28.33 13.56
C GLY A 67 11.04 -26.89 13.92
N GLY A 68 10.05 -26.02 14.12
CA GLY A 68 10.26 -24.65 14.57
C GLY A 68 10.97 -24.56 15.92
N ALA A 69 10.58 -25.39 16.90
CA ALA A 69 11.29 -25.51 18.18
C ALA A 69 12.76 -25.90 17.97
N ILE A 70 13.02 -26.92 17.14
CA ILE A 70 14.39 -27.39 16.89
C ILE A 70 15.24 -26.28 16.25
N PHE A 71 14.73 -25.62 15.19
CA PHE A 71 15.47 -24.56 14.49
C PHE A 71 15.68 -23.30 15.36
N ALA A 72 14.68 -22.94 16.17
CA ALA A 72 14.83 -21.86 17.15
C ALA A 72 15.88 -22.21 18.22
N GLY A 73 15.85 -23.43 18.74
CA GLY A 73 16.85 -23.94 19.67
C GLY A 73 18.26 -23.93 19.08
N ILE A 74 18.42 -24.38 17.83
CA ILE A 74 19.70 -24.32 17.11
C ILE A 74 20.18 -22.87 17.00
N GLY A 75 19.33 -21.96 16.53
CA GLY A 75 19.65 -20.53 16.44
C GLY A 75 20.10 -19.93 17.77
N HIS A 76 19.42 -20.28 18.87
CA HIS A 76 19.81 -19.88 20.22
C HIS A 76 21.20 -20.41 20.60
N THR A 77 21.43 -21.72 20.45
CA THR A 77 22.67 -22.37 20.88
C THR A 77 23.91 -21.92 20.10
N LEU A 78 23.74 -21.43 18.87
CA LEU A 78 24.83 -20.90 18.06
C LEU A 78 25.30 -19.51 18.51
N LEU A 79 24.43 -18.74 19.18
CA LEU A 79 24.66 -17.32 19.45
C LEU A 79 24.72 -17.00 20.95
N HIS A 80 24.19 -17.87 21.80
CA HIS A 80 24.09 -17.65 23.23
C HIS A 80 24.55 -18.88 24.03
N ALA A 81 25.19 -18.61 25.18
CA ALA A 81 25.61 -19.65 26.12
C ALA A 81 24.58 -19.89 27.25
N ASN A 82 23.58 -19.01 27.40
CA ASN A 82 22.64 -19.06 28.51
C ASN A 82 21.54 -20.12 28.28
N PRO A 83 21.13 -20.85 29.33
CA PRO A 83 19.99 -21.78 29.24
C PRO A 83 18.71 -21.09 28.78
N VAL A 84 17.88 -21.81 28.02
CA VAL A 84 16.63 -21.29 27.46
C VAL A 84 15.47 -22.27 27.66
N LEU A 85 14.27 -21.71 27.81
CA LEU A 85 13.00 -22.41 27.90
C LEU A 85 11.91 -21.57 27.21
N GLY A 86 10.84 -22.21 26.74
CA GLY A 86 9.68 -21.50 26.19
C GLY A 86 9.30 -21.95 24.80
N ALA A 87 8.00 -22.02 24.55
CA ALA A 87 7.43 -22.32 23.24
C ALA A 87 7.65 -21.22 22.20
N SER A 88 8.10 -20.03 22.59
CA SER A 88 8.02 -18.82 21.77
C SER A 88 8.78 -18.91 20.44
N GLY A 89 9.87 -19.69 20.36
CA GLY A 89 10.54 -20.01 19.09
C GLY A 89 9.69 -20.85 18.13
N ALA A 90 8.97 -21.85 18.66
CA ALA A 90 8.01 -22.64 17.90
C ALA A 90 6.79 -21.81 17.49
N VAL A 91 6.30 -20.95 18.38
CA VAL A 91 5.23 -19.98 18.07
C VAL A 91 5.67 -19.04 16.95
N ALA A 92 6.89 -18.51 17.00
CA ALA A 92 7.46 -17.67 15.94
C ALA A 92 7.50 -18.40 14.60
N ALA A 93 7.79 -19.70 14.57
CA ALA A 93 7.70 -20.50 13.35
C ALA A 93 6.27 -20.61 12.81
N ILE A 94 5.27 -20.84 13.68
CA ILE A 94 3.86 -20.84 13.27
C ILE A 94 3.42 -19.45 12.77
N THR A 95 3.82 -18.38 13.44
CA THR A 95 3.52 -17.01 13.00
C THR A 95 4.21 -16.66 11.68
N GLY A 96 5.46 -17.11 11.47
CA GLY A 96 6.16 -16.97 10.19
C GLY A 96 5.49 -17.75 9.06
N ALA A 97 5.02 -18.96 9.34
CA ALA A 97 4.23 -19.74 8.39
C ALA A 97 2.90 -19.05 8.05
N TYR A 98 2.19 -18.51 9.04
CA TYR A 98 0.99 -17.71 8.84
C TYR A 98 1.28 -16.51 7.93
N LEU A 99 2.37 -15.78 8.18
CA LEU A 99 2.77 -14.64 7.36
C LEU A 99 2.99 -15.04 5.89
N ALA A 100 3.60 -16.18 5.64
CA ALA A 100 3.85 -16.66 4.28
C ALA A 100 2.55 -17.07 3.56
N LEU A 101 1.57 -17.63 4.28
CA LEU A 101 0.28 -18.06 3.73
C LEU A 101 -0.73 -16.92 3.57
N PHE A 102 -0.76 -16.00 4.53
CA PHE A 102 -1.83 -15.02 4.72
C PHE A 102 -1.32 -13.58 4.93
N PRO A 103 -0.36 -13.06 4.13
CA PRO A 103 0.26 -11.76 4.39
C PRO A 103 -0.71 -10.58 4.31
N GLN A 104 -1.82 -10.73 3.57
CA GLN A 104 -2.80 -9.68 3.31
C GLN A 104 -4.09 -9.82 4.14
N THR A 105 -4.18 -10.83 5.01
CA THR A 105 -5.34 -10.99 5.89
C THR A 105 -5.36 -9.88 6.94
N LEU A 106 -6.54 -9.33 7.21
CA LEU A 106 -6.72 -8.30 8.23
C LEU A 106 -6.81 -8.94 9.62
N ILE A 107 -6.02 -8.42 10.54
CA ILE A 107 -6.01 -8.75 11.96
C ILE A 107 -6.66 -7.59 12.71
N THR A 108 -7.75 -7.88 13.42
CA THR A 108 -8.41 -6.90 14.29
C THR A 108 -7.63 -6.76 15.59
N VAL A 109 -7.12 -5.56 15.85
CA VAL A 109 -6.37 -5.21 17.06
C VAL A 109 -7.26 -4.34 17.94
N LEU A 110 -7.49 -4.79 19.17
CA LEU A 110 -8.14 -4.00 20.22
C LEU A 110 -7.11 -3.07 20.87
N TYR A 111 -7.45 -1.79 20.99
CA TYR A 111 -6.66 -0.83 21.77
C TYR A 111 -7.52 -0.24 22.90
N TRP A 112 -6.92 -0.02 24.08
CA TRP A 112 -7.63 0.50 25.26
C TRP A 112 -6.95 1.68 25.97
N PHE A 113 -5.72 2.07 25.60
CA PHE A 113 -4.87 2.96 26.41
C PHE A 113 -5.39 4.41 26.53
N PHE A 114 -6.17 4.90 25.55
CA PHE A 114 -6.77 6.25 25.57
C PHE A 114 -8.26 6.24 25.20
N PHE A 115 -8.65 5.33 24.29
CA PHE A 115 -10.03 5.03 23.93
C PHE A 115 -10.14 3.51 23.75
N ILE A 116 -11.34 2.95 23.97
CA ILE A 116 -11.62 1.56 23.65
C ILE A 116 -12.12 1.51 22.20
N GLY A 117 -11.35 0.88 21.32
CA GLY A 117 -11.70 0.74 19.92
C GLY A 117 -10.98 -0.44 19.27
N THR A 118 -11.35 -0.72 18.03
CA THR A 118 -10.70 -1.75 17.21
C THR A 118 -10.14 -1.12 15.95
N MET A 119 -9.03 -1.66 15.45
CA MET A 119 -8.45 -1.29 14.18
C MET A 119 -8.03 -2.55 13.42
N GLU A 120 -8.08 -2.51 12.10
CA GLU A 120 -7.68 -3.63 11.24
C GLU A 120 -6.31 -3.36 10.64
N LEU A 121 -5.37 -4.28 10.85
CA LEU A 121 -4.03 -4.23 10.27
C LEU A 121 -3.80 -5.45 9.39
N LEU A 122 -3.12 -5.27 8.24
CA LEU A 122 -2.66 -6.43 7.48
C LEU A 122 -1.69 -7.25 8.33
N ALA A 123 -1.82 -8.57 8.26
CA ALA A 123 -0.98 -9.52 8.96
C ALA A 123 0.51 -9.28 8.69
N LEU A 124 0.89 -8.91 7.47
CA LEU A 124 2.25 -8.51 7.13
C LEU A 124 2.79 -7.40 8.06
N TYR A 125 2.03 -6.32 8.23
CA TYR A 125 2.47 -5.20 9.07
C TYR A 125 2.41 -5.54 10.55
N PHE A 126 1.35 -6.23 10.99
CA PHE A 126 1.21 -6.64 12.38
C PHE A 126 2.33 -7.59 12.81
N ILE A 127 2.62 -8.62 12.03
CA ILE A 127 3.64 -9.63 12.36
C ILE A 127 5.04 -9.00 12.30
N LEU A 128 5.32 -8.11 11.33
CA LEU A 128 6.59 -7.40 11.27
C LEU A 128 6.77 -6.47 12.48
N PHE A 129 5.72 -5.75 12.87
CA PHE A 129 5.73 -4.94 14.09
C PHE A 129 5.94 -5.80 15.34
N LYS A 130 5.25 -6.94 15.45
CA LYS A 130 5.39 -7.91 16.54
C LYS A 130 6.84 -8.43 16.63
N LEU A 131 7.42 -8.86 15.51
CA LEU A 131 8.82 -9.29 15.44
C LEU A 131 9.79 -8.20 15.91
N ILE A 132 9.62 -6.95 15.47
CA ILE A 132 10.59 -5.88 15.75
C ILE A 132 10.39 -5.28 17.14
N PHE A 133 9.15 -4.99 17.54
CA PHE A 133 8.84 -4.27 18.78
C PHE A 133 8.44 -5.20 19.92
N TRP A 134 7.50 -6.12 19.68
CA TRP A 134 7.00 -6.98 20.76
C TRP A 134 8.08 -7.94 21.25
N ASP A 135 8.68 -8.70 20.34
CA ASP A 135 9.64 -9.77 20.67
C ASP A 135 10.96 -9.21 21.24
N ASN A 136 11.37 -8.00 20.85
CA ASN A 136 12.64 -7.39 21.31
C ASN A 136 12.51 -6.48 22.55
N ILE A 137 11.40 -5.76 22.69
CA ILE A 137 11.29 -4.68 23.69
C ILE A 137 10.26 -5.05 24.75
N VAL A 138 9.09 -5.53 24.33
CA VAL A 138 7.95 -5.73 25.22
C VAL A 138 8.07 -7.06 25.98
N GLU A 139 8.20 -8.18 25.27
CA GLU A 139 8.26 -9.51 25.88
C GLU A 139 9.41 -9.64 26.91
N PRO A 140 10.65 -9.19 26.64
CA PRO A 140 11.73 -9.25 27.63
C PRO A 140 11.49 -8.37 28.87
N ALA A 141 10.74 -7.27 28.73
CA ALA A 141 10.39 -6.40 29.86
C ALA A 141 9.38 -7.05 30.83
N PHE A 142 8.48 -7.90 30.31
CA PHE A 142 7.48 -8.59 31.11
C PHE A 142 7.88 -10.03 31.51
N SER A 143 8.84 -10.63 30.81
CA SER A 143 9.38 -11.95 31.11
C SER A 143 10.91 -11.94 31.01
N PRO A 144 11.64 -11.76 32.11
CA PRO A 144 13.11 -11.75 32.10
C PRO A 144 13.75 -13.09 31.70
N ALA A 145 12.96 -14.17 31.73
CA ALA A 145 13.30 -15.49 31.20
C ALA A 145 12.94 -15.65 29.71
N ALA A 146 12.65 -14.55 29.01
CA ALA A 146 12.32 -14.54 27.60
C ALA A 146 13.48 -15.08 26.76
N VAL A 147 13.08 -15.82 25.74
CA VAL A 147 13.96 -16.38 24.73
C VAL A 147 14.65 -15.25 23.96
N ALA A 148 15.92 -15.42 23.60
CA ALA A 148 16.67 -14.41 22.87
C ALA A 148 16.06 -14.13 21.50
N TYR A 149 16.10 -12.87 21.06
CA TYR A 149 15.60 -12.40 19.77
C TYR A 149 16.02 -13.29 18.59
N ASP A 150 17.26 -13.77 18.59
CA ASP A 150 17.79 -14.60 17.51
C ASP A 150 17.08 -15.95 17.37
N ALA A 151 16.61 -16.53 18.47
CA ALA A 151 15.85 -17.77 18.43
C ALA A 151 14.45 -17.53 17.84
N HIS A 152 13.84 -16.36 18.09
CA HIS A 152 12.60 -15.98 17.41
C HIS A 152 12.83 -15.80 15.91
N ILE A 153 13.87 -15.05 15.49
CA ILE A 153 14.21 -14.89 14.07
C ILE A 153 14.40 -16.24 13.38
N ALA A 154 15.16 -17.15 14.00
CA ALA A 154 15.37 -18.49 13.47
C ALA A 154 14.05 -19.24 13.30
N GLY A 155 13.14 -19.13 14.27
CA GLY A 155 11.76 -19.64 14.19
C GLY A 155 10.99 -19.06 13.00
N TYR A 156 10.87 -17.73 12.90
CA TYR A 156 10.16 -17.07 11.79
C TYR A 156 10.75 -17.45 10.42
N ALA A 157 12.08 -17.42 10.31
CA ALA A 157 12.78 -17.76 9.08
C ALA A 157 12.47 -19.21 8.66
N PHE A 158 12.52 -20.15 9.61
CA PHE A 158 12.16 -21.54 9.36
C PHE A 158 10.70 -21.69 8.90
N GLY A 159 9.75 -21.04 9.57
CA GLY A 159 8.33 -21.08 9.22
C GLY A 159 8.05 -20.53 7.82
N ILE A 160 8.59 -19.35 7.50
CA ILE A 160 8.46 -18.72 6.19
C ILE A 160 9.09 -19.60 5.10
N ALA A 161 10.33 -20.04 5.30
CA ALA A 161 11.05 -20.84 4.32
C ALA A 161 10.35 -22.17 4.04
N THR A 162 9.85 -22.85 5.09
CA THR A 162 9.13 -24.11 4.96
C THR A 162 7.86 -23.94 4.12
N ILE A 163 7.03 -22.93 4.43
CA ILE A 163 5.83 -22.66 3.64
C ILE A 163 6.16 -22.29 2.20
N LEU A 164 7.15 -21.43 1.97
CA LEU A 164 7.56 -21.05 0.62
C LEU A 164 8.04 -22.27 -0.18
N ALA A 165 8.78 -23.20 0.44
CA ALA A 165 9.21 -24.45 -0.19
C ALA A 165 8.02 -25.36 -0.52
N LEU A 166 7.05 -25.50 0.39
CA LEU A 166 5.83 -26.29 0.15
C LEU A 166 4.96 -25.68 -0.96
N LEU A 167 4.84 -24.35 -1.03
CA LEU A 167 4.14 -23.64 -2.11
C LEU A 167 4.88 -23.74 -3.44
N ALA A 168 6.22 -23.71 -3.42
CA ALA A 168 7.05 -23.84 -4.61
C ALA A 168 6.97 -25.25 -5.21
N THR A 169 6.95 -26.28 -4.36
CA THR A 169 6.83 -27.69 -4.76
C THR A 169 5.40 -28.11 -5.10
N GLY A 170 4.40 -27.30 -4.74
CA GLY A 170 2.99 -27.61 -4.97
C GLY A 170 2.41 -28.66 -4.02
N LEU A 171 3.12 -28.99 -2.94
CA LEU A 171 2.64 -29.90 -1.90
C LEU A 171 1.44 -29.33 -1.13
N ILE A 172 1.31 -28.01 -1.10
CA ILE A 172 0.12 -27.31 -0.58
C ILE A 172 -0.47 -26.37 -1.63
N THR A 173 -1.79 -26.18 -1.57
CA THR A 173 -2.50 -25.29 -2.49
C THR A 173 -2.21 -23.83 -2.19
N GLY A 174 -1.60 -23.12 -3.14
CA GLY A 174 -1.35 -21.68 -3.02
C GLY A 174 -2.62 -20.82 -3.18
N SER A 175 -2.53 -19.58 -2.71
CA SER A 175 -3.51 -18.51 -2.91
C SER A 175 -2.93 -17.43 -3.81
N SER A 176 -3.77 -16.66 -4.51
CA SER A 176 -3.32 -15.51 -5.30
C SER A 176 -2.71 -14.39 -4.43
N LEU A 177 -3.01 -14.39 -3.13
CA LEU A 177 -2.58 -13.39 -2.16
C LEU A 177 -1.49 -13.89 -1.20
N ASP A 178 -0.99 -15.12 -1.39
CA ASP A 178 0.10 -15.65 -0.56
C ASP A 178 1.45 -14.99 -0.91
N LEU A 179 2.43 -15.16 -0.02
CA LEU A 179 3.73 -14.51 -0.17
C LEU A 179 4.48 -15.01 -1.41
N TRP A 180 4.28 -16.27 -1.81
CA TRP A 180 4.89 -16.86 -3.01
C TRP A 180 4.35 -16.24 -4.30
N ALA A 181 3.03 -16.04 -4.38
CA ALA A 181 2.36 -15.35 -5.48
C ALA A 181 2.79 -13.88 -5.56
N MET A 182 2.93 -13.21 -4.41
CA MET A 182 3.49 -11.85 -4.32
C MET A 182 4.93 -11.80 -4.87
N LEU A 183 5.80 -12.72 -4.46
CA LEU A 183 7.18 -12.82 -4.95
C LEU A 183 7.23 -13.06 -6.47
N LYS A 184 6.43 -13.99 -6.99
CA LYS A 184 6.31 -14.23 -8.44
C LYS A 184 5.81 -13.01 -9.20
N ARG A 185 4.84 -12.26 -8.64
CA ARG A 185 4.31 -11.03 -9.25
C ARG A 185 5.36 -9.93 -9.26
N TRP A 186 6.11 -9.76 -8.17
CA TRP A 186 7.22 -8.81 -8.09
C TRP A 186 8.30 -9.13 -9.12
N ASN A 187 8.72 -10.40 -9.21
CA ASN A 187 9.74 -10.81 -10.18
C ASN A 187 9.28 -10.60 -11.64
N ARG A 188 8.02 -10.93 -11.96
CA ARG A 188 7.43 -10.64 -13.29
C ARG A 188 7.40 -9.15 -13.60
N ARG A 189 7.02 -8.30 -12.63
CA ARG A 189 7.04 -6.83 -12.81
C ARG A 189 8.46 -6.31 -13.04
N ARG A 190 9.45 -6.88 -12.33
CA ARG A 190 10.87 -6.55 -12.53
C ARG A 190 11.32 -6.92 -13.95
N GLN A 191 11.08 -8.17 -14.37
CA GLN A 191 11.38 -8.63 -15.72
C GLN A 191 10.68 -7.78 -16.79
N TYR A 192 9.42 -7.42 -16.58
CA TYR A 192 8.69 -6.54 -17.50
C TYR A 192 9.32 -5.15 -17.60
N ARG A 193 9.69 -4.54 -16.46
CA ARG A 193 10.37 -3.24 -16.44
C ARG A 193 11.73 -3.31 -17.13
N ASP A 194 12.47 -4.40 -16.94
CA ASP A 194 13.78 -4.63 -17.56
C ASP A 194 13.64 -4.89 -19.08
N ALA A 195 12.58 -5.58 -19.51
CA ALA A 195 12.26 -5.76 -20.92
C ALA A 195 11.93 -4.42 -21.59
N VAL A 196 11.04 -3.61 -20.99
CA VAL A 196 10.68 -2.28 -21.50
C VAL A 196 11.89 -1.34 -21.52
N SER A 197 12.74 -1.35 -20.50
CA SER A 197 13.96 -0.52 -20.48
C SER A 197 15.00 -0.98 -21.53
N SER A 198 15.04 -2.26 -21.86
CA SER A 198 15.88 -2.81 -22.94
C SER A 198 15.32 -2.59 -24.36
N GLY A 199 14.17 -1.93 -24.49
CA GLY A 199 13.55 -1.64 -25.79
C GLY A 199 12.58 -2.72 -26.29
N TYR A 200 12.09 -3.61 -25.44
CA TYR A 200 10.99 -4.51 -25.81
C TYR A 200 9.64 -3.77 -25.69
N ASP A 201 8.88 -3.70 -26.78
CA ASP A 201 7.52 -3.16 -26.78
C ASP A 201 6.49 -4.30 -26.64
N PRO A 202 5.82 -4.43 -25.48
CA PRO A 202 4.89 -5.51 -25.20
C PRO A 202 3.55 -5.38 -25.93
N PHE A 203 3.23 -4.22 -26.52
CA PHE A 203 1.99 -4.02 -27.27
C PHE A 203 2.12 -4.44 -28.74
N THR A 204 3.35 -4.37 -29.29
CA THR A 204 3.64 -4.75 -30.68
C THR A 204 4.39 -6.08 -30.81
N GLY A 205 4.86 -6.65 -29.69
CA GLY A 205 5.57 -7.93 -29.64
C GLY A 205 6.95 -7.89 -30.32
N ARG A 206 7.50 -6.68 -30.53
CA ARG A 206 8.78 -6.48 -31.23
C ARG A 206 9.86 -6.03 -30.25
N THR A 207 11.02 -6.66 -30.33
CA THR A 207 12.26 -6.16 -29.73
C THR A 207 12.68 -4.93 -30.53
N THR A 208 12.31 -3.73 -30.06
CA THR A 208 12.74 -2.49 -30.71
C THR A 208 14.18 -2.19 -30.33
N THR A 209 15.14 -2.74 -31.07
CA THR A 209 16.57 -2.35 -31.01
C THR A 209 16.84 -0.94 -31.53
N LYS A 210 15.81 -0.20 -31.95
CA LYS A 210 15.96 1.24 -32.16
C LYS A 210 15.97 1.89 -30.78
N GLN A 211 17.18 2.10 -30.24
CA GLN A 211 17.42 3.30 -29.46
C GLN A 211 16.78 4.44 -30.25
N VAL A 212 15.66 4.95 -29.77
CA VAL A 212 15.22 6.28 -30.17
C VAL A 212 16.29 7.18 -29.60
N ARG A 213 17.38 7.37 -30.37
CA ARG A 213 18.14 8.60 -30.30
C ARG A 213 17.09 9.64 -30.58
N VAL A 214 16.52 10.20 -29.51
CA VAL A 214 15.99 11.54 -29.53
C VAL A 214 17.16 12.31 -30.10
N LYS A 215 17.10 12.62 -31.40
CA LYS A 215 17.95 13.67 -31.94
C LYS A 215 17.63 14.81 -30.99
N GLU A 216 18.59 15.18 -30.14
CA GLU A 216 18.49 16.44 -29.40
C GLU A 216 18.31 17.46 -30.50
N VAL A 217 17.05 17.84 -30.74
CA VAL A 217 16.73 18.99 -31.54
C VAL A 217 17.43 20.08 -30.75
N LYS A 218 18.47 20.67 -31.35
CA LYS A 218 19.20 21.78 -30.73
C LYS A 218 18.19 22.91 -30.59
N LYS A 219 17.48 22.92 -29.46
CA LYS A 219 16.55 23.97 -29.09
C LYS A 219 17.36 25.25 -29.06
N THR A 220 16.86 26.26 -29.75
CA THR A 220 17.40 27.61 -29.71
C THR A 220 17.41 28.12 -28.26
N ALA A 221 18.28 29.09 -27.96
CA ALA A 221 18.33 29.67 -26.62
C ALA A 221 16.97 30.23 -26.18
N ALA A 222 16.18 30.74 -27.13
CA ALA A 222 14.82 31.23 -26.90
C ALA A 222 13.85 30.12 -26.50
N GLU A 223 13.85 28.98 -27.20
CA GLU A 223 12.99 27.83 -26.87
C GLU A 223 13.34 27.24 -25.49
N LYS A 224 14.62 27.19 -25.12
CA LYS A 224 15.05 26.77 -23.78
C LYS A 224 14.54 27.72 -22.70
N GLN A 225 14.67 29.03 -22.93
CA GLN A 225 14.20 30.04 -21.99
C GLN A 225 12.66 30.00 -21.82
N GLN A 226 11.92 29.72 -22.90
CA GLN A 226 10.47 29.56 -22.85
C GLN A 226 10.08 28.31 -22.06
N GLU A 227 10.75 27.18 -22.27
CA GLU A 227 10.50 25.93 -21.54
C GLU A 227 10.81 26.05 -20.04
N GLU A 228 11.90 26.76 -19.69
CA GLU A 228 12.23 27.09 -18.29
C GLU A 228 11.12 27.93 -17.64
N LYS A 229 10.61 28.96 -18.34
CA LYS A 229 9.50 29.78 -17.86
C LYS A 229 8.21 28.97 -17.69
N ILE A 230 7.86 28.12 -18.66
CA ILE A 230 6.69 27.23 -18.57
C ILE A 230 6.82 26.33 -17.34
N THR A 231 8.00 25.76 -17.12
CA THR A 231 8.27 24.89 -15.97
C THR A 231 8.14 25.65 -14.64
N GLN A 232 8.67 26.88 -14.58
CA GLN A 232 8.54 27.75 -13.41
C GLN A 232 7.07 28.08 -13.11
N LEU A 233 6.30 28.49 -14.11
CA LEU A 233 4.88 28.81 -13.95
C LEU A 233 4.07 27.59 -13.47
N ARG A 234 4.33 26.40 -14.03
CA ARG A 234 3.67 25.16 -13.59
C ARG A 234 3.97 24.81 -12.14
N ASN A 235 5.23 24.95 -11.72
CA ASN A 235 5.63 24.71 -10.34
C ASN A 235 4.99 25.72 -9.38
N GLU A 236 4.91 26.98 -9.79
CA GLU A 236 4.27 28.03 -9.01
C GLU A 236 2.76 27.79 -8.86
N ILE A 237 2.06 27.40 -9.94
CA ILE A 237 0.64 27.01 -9.88
C ILE A 237 0.44 25.88 -8.85
N ALA A 238 1.24 24.81 -8.94
CA ALA A 238 1.15 23.69 -8.00
C ALA A 238 1.39 24.13 -6.55
N SER A 239 2.41 24.97 -6.32
CA SER A 239 2.73 25.55 -5.01
C SER A 239 1.56 26.38 -4.45
N ARG A 240 0.97 27.28 -5.25
CA ARG A 240 -0.17 28.11 -4.81
C ARG A 240 -1.41 27.29 -4.49
N ILE A 241 -1.71 26.26 -5.28
CA ILE A 241 -2.81 25.34 -5.00
C ILE A 241 -2.57 24.60 -3.68
N SER A 242 -1.35 24.11 -3.42
CA SER A 242 -1.01 23.46 -2.14
C SER A 242 -1.17 24.38 -0.92
N GLN A 243 -0.94 25.68 -1.11
CA GLN A 243 -1.14 26.72 -0.10
C GLN A 243 -2.62 27.15 0.02
N ARG A 244 -3.53 26.48 -0.68
CA ARG A 244 -4.96 26.81 -0.78
C ARG A 244 -5.25 28.22 -1.31
N ASN A 245 -4.35 28.76 -2.13
CA ASN A 245 -4.49 30.08 -2.74
C ASN A 245 -4.87 29.95 -4.23
N LEU A 246 -6.12 29.53 -4.47
CA LEU A 246 -6.67 29.37 -5.83
C LEU A 246 -6.73 30.67 -6.64
N PRO A 247 -7.07 31.85 -6.07
CA PRO A 247 -7.07 33.10 -6.82
C PRO A 247 -5.69 33.48 -7.36
N ALA A 248 -4.62 33.26 -6.59
CA ALA A 248 -3.26 33.47 -7.07
C ALA A 248 -2.88 32.43 -8.13
N ALA A 249 -3.22 31.15 -7.92
CA ALA A 249 -2.97 30.10 -8.90
C ALA A 249 -3.65 30.38 -10.25
N ALA A 250 -4.89 30.87 -10.23
CA ALA A 250 -5.63 31.23 -11.44
C ALA A 250 -4.95 32.37 -12.22
N LYS A 251 -4.33 33.35 -11.54
CA LYS A 251 -3.55 34.40 -12.22
C LYS A 251 -2.31 33.84 -12.92
N VAL A 252 -1.55 32.99 -12.23
CA VAL A 252 -0.35 32.35 -12.81
C VAL A 252 -0.74 31.42 -13.96
N TYR A 253 -1.91 30.77 -13.90
CA TYR A 253 -2.43 30.00 -15.02
C TYR A 253 -2.73 30.87 -16.25
N LEU A 254 -3.28 32.07 -16.08
CA LEU A 254 -3.49 32.98 -17.21
C LEU A 254 -2.14 33.39 -17.85
N GLU A 255 -1.13 33.66 -17.03
CA GLU A 255 0.24 33.93 -17.52
C GLU A 255 0.80 32.73 -18.31
N LEU A 256 0.53 31.50 -17.85
CA LEU A 256 0.89 30.28 -18.57
C LEU A 256 0.17 30.18 -19.93
N MET A 257 -1.13 30.51 -19.99
CA MET A 257 -1.92 30.48 -21.22
C MET A 257 -1.54 31.59 -22.21
N GLU A 258 -0.97 32.70 -21.74
CA GLU A 258 -0.37 33.72 -22.62
C GLU A 258 0.94 33.23 -23.24
N LEU A 259 1.73 32.46 -22.49
CA LEU A 259 3.02 31.94 -22.93
C LEU A 259 2.88 30.72 -23.86
N ASP A 260 1.98 29.79 -23.52
CA ASP A 260 1.71 28.58 -24.29
C ASP A 260 0.29 28.05 -24.00
N ARG A 261 -0.59 28.19 -24.99
CA ARG A 261 -2.00 27.78 -24.92
C ARG A 261 -2.22 26.27 -24.99
N GLU A 262 -1.20 25.50 -25.39
CA GLU A 262 -1.29 24.04 -25.52
C GLU A 262 -0.91 23.32 -24.21
N GLN A 263 -0.43 24.05 -23.20
CA GLN A 263 -0.08 23.46 -21.91
C GLN A 263 -1.31 22.96 -21.16
N ILE A 264 -1.27 21.69 -20.75
CA ILE A 264 -2.36 21.06 -20.01
C ILE A 264 -1.90 20.81 -18.57
N LEU A 265 -2.66 21.34 -17.60
CA LEU A 265 -2.48 21.06 -16.19
C LEU A 265 -3.08 19.70 -15.80
N SER A 266 -2.71 19.20 -14.63
CA SER A 266 -3.34 17.99 -14.08
C SER A 266 -4.85 18.17 -13.94
N ARG A 267 -5.60 17.07 -14.06
CA ARG A 267 -7.07 17.07 -14.01
C ARG A 267 -7.64 17.91 -12.88
N GLN A 268 -7.18 17.70 -11.65
CA GLN A 268 -7.69 18.43 -10.48
C GLN A 268 -7.37 19.92 -10.54
N TYR A 269 -6.12 20.27 -10.89
CA TYR A 269 -5.69 21.68 -10.93
C TYR A 269 -6.44 22.47 -11.99
N LEU A 270 -6.64 21.88 -13.17
CA LEU A 270 -7.37 22.52 -14.25
C LEU A 270 -8.83 22.78 -13.85
N LEU A 271 -9.48 21.82 -13.18
CA LEU A 271 -10.85 21.97 -12.70
C LEU A 271 -10.95 23.03 -11.59
N ASP A 272 -10.05 23.02 -10.62
CA ASP A 272 -10.03 24.00 -9.53
C ASP A 272 -9.82 25.42 -10.07
N ILE A 273 -8.92 25.58 -11.05
CA ILE A 273 -8.68 26.87 -11.71
C ILE A 273 -9.89 27.29 -12.55
N ALA A 274 -10.51 26.39 -13.31
CA ALA A 274 -11.70 26.70 -14.10
C ALA A 274 -12.87 27.19 -13.20
N ASN A 275 -13.07 26.51 -12.06
CA ASN A 275 -14.04 26.90 -11.03
C ASN A 275 -13.71 28.29 -10.46
N GLN A 276 -12.44 28.53 -10.12
CA GLN A 276 -12.00 29.83 -9.60
C GLN A 276 -12.20 30.95 -10.63
N LEU A 277 -11.86 30.73 -11.90
CA LEU A 277 -12.04 31.71 -12.97
C LEU A 277 -13.53 32.03 -13.22
N ALA A 278 -14.40 31.02 -13.13
CA ALA A 278 -15.84 31.22 -13.20
C ALA A 278 -16.34 32.08 -12.02
N SER A 279 -15.84 31.80 -10.81
CA SER A 279 -16.16 32.57 -9.60
C SER A 279 -15.62 34.00 -9.64
N ASP A 280 -14.46 34.22 -10.27
CA ASP A 280 -13.83 35.53 -10.44
C ASP A 280 -14.49 36.38 -11.56
N ASN A 281 -15.61 35.92 -12.10
CA ASN A 281 -16.34 36.55 -13.21
C ASN A 281 -15.46 36.72 -14.47
N LYS A 282 -14.64 35.72 -14.79
CA LYS A 282 -13.83 35.63 -16.02
C LYS A 282 -14.36 34.53 -16.94
N PRO A 283 -15.58 34.69 -17.50
CA PRO A 283 -16.30 33.59 -18.17
C PRO A 283 -15.57 33.05 -19.40
N SER A 284 -14.87 33.89 -20.17
CA SER A 284 -14.14 33.43 -21.37
C SER A 284 -12.97 32.50 -21.03
N HIS A 285 -12.20 32.84 -19.99
CA HIS A 285 -11.06 32.02 -19.55
C HIS A 285 -11.52 30.75 -18.83
N ALA A 286 -12.62 30.84 -18.07
CA ALA A 286 -13.24 29.68 -17.45
C ALA A 286 -13.74 28.68 -18.52
N ALA A 287 -14.44 29.19 -19.54
CA ALA A 287 -14.92 28.36 -20.65
C ALA A 287 -13.76 27.65 -21.36
N GLN A 288 -12.68 28.37 -21.69
CA GLN A 288 -11.49 27.78 -22.31
C GLN A 288 -10.88 26.67 -21.44
N ALA A 289 -10.79 26.87 -20.12
CA ALA A 289 -10.25 25.86 -19.21
C ALA A 289 -11.16 24.61 -19.14
N TYR A 290 -12.49 24.79 -19.16
CA TYR A 290 -13.42 23.66 -19.24
C TYR A 290 -13.39 22.94 -20.58
N GLU A 291 -13.26 23.65 -21.71
CA GLU A 291 -13.09 23.03 -23.03
C GLU A 291 -11.82 22.19 -23.10
N GLN A 292 -10.70 22.73 -22.60
CA GLN A 292 -9.44 21.99 -22.47
C GLN A 292 -9.60 20.76 -21.57
N PHE A 293 -10.37 20.89 -20.48
CA PHE A 293 -10.68 19.78 -19.59
C PHE A 293 -11.48 18.69 -20.30
N LEU A 294 -12.58 19.04 -20.99
CA LEU A 294 -13.41 18.07 -21.72
C LEU A 294 -12.64 17.37 -22.83
N THR A 295 -11.75 18.10 -23.51
CA THR A 295 -10.92 17.55 -24.58
C THR A 295 -9.93 16.49 -24.09
N HIS A 296 -9.29 16.71 -22.92
CA HIS A 296 -8.23 15.83 -22.42
C HIS A 296 -8.67 14.86 -21.32
N TYR A 297 -9.76 15.17 -20.63
CA TYR A 297 -10.29 14.43 -19.47
C TYR A 297 -11.76 14.04 -19.64
N GLY A 298 -12.26 13.92 -20.87
CA GLY A 298 -13.66 13.58 -21.19
C GLY A 298 -14.14 12.21 -20.70
N SER A 299 -13.26 11.36 -20.16
CA SER A 299 -13.61 10.09 -19.49
C SER A 299 -13.74 10.22 -17.96
N TYR A 300 -13.73 11.43 -17.41
CA TYR A 300 -13.87 11.66 -15.97
C TYR A 300 -15.28 11.34 -15.48
N GLU A 301 -15.40 10.87 -14.23
CA GLU A 301 -16.65 10.36 -13.65
C GLU A 301 -17.77 11.41 -13.58
N TYR A 302 -17.41 12.69 -13.47
CA TYR A 302 -18.35 13.81 -13.34
C TYR A 302 -18.28 14.79 -14.52
N VAL A 303 -18.02 14.28 -15.73
CA VAL A 303 -17.91 15.11 -16.94
C VAL A 303 -19.21 15.86 -17.25
N GLU A 304 -20.36 15.26 -16.95
CA GLU A 304 -21.67 15.88 -17.11
C GLU A 304 -21.84 17.15 -16.28
N GLN A 305 -21.18 17.26 -15.13
CA GLN A 305 -21.17 18.48 -14.32
C GLN A 305 -20.33 19.57 -14.98
N VAL A 306 -19.19 19.20 -15.58
CA VAL A 306 -18.34 20.13 -16.33
C VAL A 306 -19.06 20.65 -17.58
N GLU A 307 -19.74 19.76 -18.31
CA GLU A 307 -20.62 20.09 -19.45
C GLU A 307 -21.73 21.06 -19.03
N LEU A 308 -22.37 20.82 -17.87
CA LEU A 308 -23.38 21.73 -17.32
C LEU A 308 -22.80 23.12 -17.01
N MET A 309 -21.65 23.19 -16.32
CA MET A 309 -21.00 24.46 -15.99
C MET A 309 -20.59 25.23 -17.24
N LEU A 310 -20.02 24.56 -18.24
CA LEU A 310 -19.64 25.16 -19.51
C LEU A 310 -20.86 25.65 -20.29
N GLY A 311 -21.94 24.86 -20.35
CA GLY A 311 -23.19 25.23 -20.98
C GLY A 311 -23.83 26.48 -20.34
N ILE A 312 -23.82 26.57 -19.00
CA ILE A 312 -24.28 27.75 -18.26
C ILE A 312 -23.41 28.97 -18.56
N LEU A 313 -22.08 28.81 -18.63
CA LEU A 313 -21.17 29.91 -18.97
C LEU A 313 -21.46 30.47 -20.37
N TYR A 314 -21.66 29.59 -21.36
CA TYR A 314 -22.03 30.02 -22.71
C TYR A 314 -23.38 30.70 -22.78
N SER A 315 -24.38 30.16 -22.06
CA SER A 315 -25.73 30.71 -22.00
C SER A 315 -25.74 32.11 -21.39
N ARG A 316 -25.21 32.24 -20.16
CA ARG A 316 -25.45 33.41 -19.32
C ARG A 316 -24.43 34.53 -19.50
N TYR A 317 -23.20 34.19 -19.87
CA TYR A 317 -22.09 35.15 -19.83
C TYR A 317 -21.44 35.39 -21.20
N LEU A 318 -21.38 34.38 -22.06
CA LEU A 318 -20.74 34.49 -23.37
C LEU A 318 -21.73 34.65 -24.53
N GLN A 319 -23.03 34.57 -24.28
CA GLN A 319 -24.11 34.76 -25.26
C GLN A 319 -23.95 33.88 -26.51
N ASN A 320 -23.42 32.66 -26.33
CA ASN A 320 -23.27 31.69 -27.41
C ASN A 320 -24.30 30.57 -27.26
N SER A 321 -25.50 30.80 -27.80
CA SER A 321 -26.62 29.88 -27.66
C SER A 321 -26.36 28.51 -28.31
N GLU A 322 -25.60 28.47 -29.40
CA GLU A 322 -25.29 27.21 -30.10
C GLU A 322 -24.45 26.27 -29.24
N LEU A 323 -23.32 26.77 -28.70
CA LEU A 323 -22.47 25.98 -27.81
C LEU A 323 -23.16 25.69 -26.48
N ALA A 324 -23.93 26.65 -25.95
CA ALA A 324 -24.71 26.44 -24.74
C ALA A 324 -25.69 25.26 -24.89
N ILE A 325 -26.47 25.23 -25.97
CA ILE A 325 -27.43 24.14 -26.24
C ILE A 325 -26.69 22.79 -26.34
N LYS A 326 -25.57 22.74 -27.08
CA LYS A 326 -24.79 21.51 -27.26
C LYS A 326 -24.31 20.92 -25.93
N HIS A 327 -23.70 21.75 -25.09
CA HIS A 327 -23.15 21.30 -23.80
C HIS A 327 -24.25 20.94 -22.80
N LEU A 328 -25.32 21.75 -22.73
CA LEU A 328 -26.46 21.47 -21.86
C LEU A 328 -27.22 20.19 -22.26
N GLN A 329 -27.42 19.91 -23.56
CA GLN A 329 -28.02 18.65 -24.01
C GLN A 329 -27.15 17.44 -23.65
N THR A 330 -25.83 17.58 -23.82
CA THR A 330 -24.87 16.54 -23.46
C THR A 330 -24.89 16.24 -21.96
N ALA A 331 -24.97 17.28 -21.13
CA ALA A 331 -25.11 17.16 -19.68
C ALA A 331 -26.45 16.49 -19.29
N ALA A 332 -27.58 16.96 -19.83
CA ALA A 332 -28.92 16.46 -19.48
C ALA A 332 -29.09 14.95 -19.69
N ASN A 333 -28.39 14.37 -20.67
CA ASN A 333 -28.45 12.93 -20.96
C ASN A 333 -27.74 12.05 -19.91
N LYS A 334 -26.84 12.63 -19.09
CA LYS A 334 -25.98 11.90 -18.15
C LYS A 334 -26.15 12.35 -16.69
N LEU A 335 -26.69 13.54 -16.46
CA LEU A 335 -26.94 14.07 -15.11
C LEU A 335 -27.90 13.17 -14.33
N SER A 336 -27.46 12.75 -13.14
CA SER A 336 -28.24 11.92 -12.22
C SER A 336 -28.90 12.73 -11.10
N ASP A 337 -28.37 13.92 -10.79
CA ASP A 337 -28.92 14.80 -9.74
C ASP A 337 -30.19 15.54 -10.25
N PRO A 338 -31.34 15.40 -9.58
CA PRO A 338 -32.59 16.04 -10.02
C PRO A 338 -32.53 17.57 -10.04
N GLY A 339 -31.75 18.20 -9.16
CA GLY A 339 -31.61 19.65 -9.09
C GLY A 339 -30.81 20.20 -10.27
N GLN A 340 -29.66 19.57 -10.56
CA GLN A 340 -28.82 19.90 -11.72
C GLN A 340 -29.56 19.64 -13.03
N LEU A 341 -30.31 18.54 -13.13
CA LEU A 341 -31.11 18.22 -14.31
C LEU A 341 -32.20 19.28 -14.55
N LYS A 342 -32.94 19.68 -13.50
CA LYS A 342 -33.93 20.74 -13.60
C LYS A 342 -33.29 22.06 -14.04
N MET A 343 -32.17 22.45 -13.42
CA MET A 343 -31.45 23.67 -13.80
C MET A 343 -31.02 23.64 -15.28
N CYS A 344 -30.55 22.49 -15.76
CA CYS A 344 -30.15 22.29 -17.14
C CYS A 344 -31.35 22.44 -18.11
N GLN A 345 -32.49 21.83 -17.77
CA GLN A 345 -33.72 21.90 -18.56
C GLN A 345 -34.32 23.30 -18.60
N ASP A 346 -34.35 23.99 -17.47
CA ASP A 346 -34.82 25.37 -17.35
C ASP A 346 -33.98 26.32 -18.22
N GLU A 347 -32.66 26.09 -18.29
CA GLU A 347 -31.77 26.89 -19.12
C GLU A 347 -31.91 26.57 -20.61
N LEU A 348 -32.05 25.28 -20.97
CA LEU A 348 -32.33 24.87 -22.36
C LEU A 348 -33.65 25.46 -22.88
N ALA A 349 -34.70 25.47 -22.06
CA ALA A 349 -35.99 26.03 -22.43
C ALA A 349 -35.91 27.52 -22.77
N LYS A 350 -35.05 28.29 -22.08
CA LYS A 350 -34.82 29.72 -22.37
C LYS A 350 -34.07 29.97 -23.67
N LEU A 351 -33.23 29.02 -24.10
CA LEU A 351 -32.42 29.16 -25.31
C LEU A 351 -33.15 28.67 -26.57
N GLN A 352 -34.21 27.86 -26.40
CA GLN A 352 -35.00 27.27 -27.48
C GLN A 352 -36.36 27.95 -27.72
N GLY A 353 -36.83 28.75 -26.76
CA GLY A 353 -37.99 29.64 -26.91
C GLY A 353 -37.56 31.05 -27.28
#